data_AF-A0A940BX03-F1
#
_entry.id   AF-A0A940BX03-F1
#
_cell.length_a   1.000
_cell.length_b   1.000
_cell.length_c   1.000
_cell.angle_alpha   90.00
_cell.angle_beta   90.00
_cell.angle_gamma   90.00
#
_symmetry.space_group_name_H-M   'P 1'
#
loop_
_entity.id
_entity.type
_entity.pdbx_description
1 polymer ?
#
loop_
_entity_poly.entity_id
_entity_poly.type
_entity_poly.pdbx_seq_one_letter_code
_entity_poly.pdbx_strand_id
1 'polypeptide(L)'
;MVTFILGVVGLLVISFFSPESIPPIPQALCFAFAVIAEIVFLLFIIQLIKNCYTSVLPLLYYLFNLVLITARVTRRYITERLSYVDEHETVYIHESAKPIESALRSVASLTGLHFLMILPAAVILVALFILLGQGPDGIIKAFTMTADWTFSTQIPPPPVEYEGHYLCTVAAGGHKKVVKPLRFGKRRGAVIVVNRQLLASNAFEDMIMERAPKFHKAVRGFYDKYGYPVSKHITTEKRADIVYLIMKPLEWLFILCLYTFDTHPENRIAVQYSDYKKSDMVQQEGRAM
;
A
#
# COMPACT_ATOMS: atom_id res chain seq x y z
N MET A 1 -28.04 -3.37 -9.81
CA MET A 1 -27.39 -4.37 -10.69
C MET A 1 -25.87 -4.22 -10.68
N VAL A 2 -25.31 -3.06 -11.05
CA VAL A 2 -23.85 -2.84 -11.06
C VAL A 2 -23.18 -3.10 -9.71
N THR A 3 -23.73 -2.55 -8.61
CA THR A 3 -23.23 -2.77 -7.25
C THR A 3 -23.17 -4.24 -6.84
N PHE A 4 -24.20 -5.00 -7.19
CA PHE A 4 -24.26 -6.43 -6.93
C PHE A 4 -23.19 -7.21 -7.71
N ILE A 5 -23.02 -6.90 -9.00
CA ILE A 5 -21.97 -7.51 -9.82
C ILE A 5 -20.58 -7.21 -9.23
N LEU A 6 -20.32 -5.95 -8.86
CA LEU A 6 -19.06 -5.56 -8.23
C LEU A 6 -18.83 -6.26 -6.89
N GLY A 7 -19.87 -6.43 -6.08
CA GLY A 7 -19.78 -7.16 -4.81
C GLY A 7 -19.50 -8.65 -5.00
N VAL A 8 -20.15 -9.30 -5.96
CA VAL A 8 -19.89 -10.71 -6.30
C VAL A 8 -18.47 -10.89 -6.85
N VAL A 9 -18.05 -10.03 -7.79
CA VAL A 9 -16.67 -10.06 -8.31
C VAL A 9 -15.66 -9.83 -7.19
N GLY A 10 -15.90 -8.84 -6.32
CA GLY A 10 -15.07 -8.56 -5.15
C GLY A 10 -14.95 -9.78 -4.26
N LEU A 11 -16.08 -10.41 -3.91
CA LEU A 11 -16.14 -11.62 -3.09
C LEU A 11 -15.39 -12.79 -3.74
N LEU A 12 -15.52 -12.99 -5.05
CA LEU A 12 -14.78 -14.04 -5.78
C LEU A 12 -13.27 -13.78 -5.72
N VAL A 13 -12.84 -12.53 -5.94
CA VAL A 13 -11.42 -12.14 -5.88
C VAL A 13 -10.84 -12.47 -4.50
N ILE A 14 -11.46 -12.01 -3.41
CA ILE A 14 -10.98 -12.31 -2.04
C ILE A 14 -11.12 -13.79 -1.66
N SER A 15 -11.96 -14.56 -2.37
CA SER A 15 -12.15 -16.00 -2.14
C SER A 15 -11.08 -16.85 -2.82
N PHE A 16 -10.62 -16.47 -4.02
CA PHE A 16 -9.68 -17.27 -4.80
C PHE A 16 -8.22 -16.88 -4.66
N PHE A 17 -7.95 -15.63 -4.29
CA PHE A 17 -6.59 -15.10 -4.23
C PHE A 17 -6.15 -14.86 -2.80
N SER A 18 -4.88 -15.15 -2.52
CA SER A 18 -4.25 -14.86 -1.23
C SER A 18 -4.06 -13.35 -1.05
N PRO A 19 -4.08 -12.83 0.20
CA PRO A 19 -3.92 -11.40 0.49
C PRO A 19 -2.69 -10.76 -0.16
N GLU A 20 -1.60 -11.51 -0.30
CA GLU A 20 -0.32 -11.03 -0.83
C GLU A 20 -0.30 -10.89 -2.36
N SER A 21 -1.21 -11.57 -3.05
CA SER A 21 -1.25 -11.57 -4.52
C SER A 21 -2.01 -10.37 -5.11
N ILE A 22 -2.72 -9.63 -4.28
CA ILE A 22 -3.55 -8.50 -4.69
C ILE A 22 -2.93 -7.21 -4.16
N PRO A 23 -2.95 -6.09 -4.90
CA PRO A 23 -2.54 -4.80 -4.36
C PRO A 23 -3.49 -4.27 -3.26
N PRO A 24 -3.02 -3.47 -2.29
CA PRO A 24 -3.82 -3.05 -1.13
C PRO A 24 -5.15 -2.35 -1.47
N ILE A 25 -5.17 -1.40 -2.40
CA ILE A 25 -6.40 -0.65 -2.74
C ILE A 25 -7.48 -1.57 -3.35
N PRO A 26 -7.18 -2.39 -4.39
CA PRO A 26 -8.09 -3.40 -4.90
C PRO A 26 -8.65 -4.33 -3.81
N GLN A 27 -7.83 -4.75 -2.84
CA GLN A 27 -8.31 -5.59 -1.73
C GLN A 27 -9.37 -4.85 -0.89
N ALA A 28 -9.07 -3.63 -0.45
CA ALA A 28 -10.00 -2.82 0.35
C ALA A 28 -11.32 -2.56 -0.41
N LEU A 29 -11.24 -2.31 -1.72
CA LEU A 29 -12.42 -2.14 -2.58
C LEU A 29 -13.24 -3.42 -2.70
N CYS A 30 -12.62 -4.60 -2.82
CA CYS A 30 -13.34 -5.87 -2.88
C CYS A 30 -14.18 -6.11 -1.61
N PHE A 31 -13.59 -5.88 -0.44
CA PHE A 31 -14.30 -5.95 0.84
C PHE A 31 -15.44 -4.94 0.96
N ALA A 32 -15.18 -3.68 0.56
CA ALA A 32 -16.20 -2.63 0.58
C ALA A 32 -17.38 -2.97 -0.34
N PHE A 33 -17.11 -3.39 -1.58
CA PHE A 33 -18.17 -3.75 -2.52
C PHE A 33 -18.96 -4.99 -2.11
N ALA A 34 -18.31 -6.00 -1.50
CA ALA A 34 -19.00 -7.18 -0.99
C ALA A 34 -20.06 -6.81 0.05
N VAL A 35 -19.68 -6.02 1.07
CA VAL A 35 -20.62 -5.59 2.12
C VAL A 35 -21.68 -4.62 1.59
N ILE A 36 -21.30 -3.68 0.73
CA ILE A 36 -22.28 -2.77 0.10
C ILE A 36 -23.31 -3.56 -0.72
N ALA A 37 -22.87 -4.59 -1.45
CA ALA A 37 -23.78 -5.44 -2.22
C ALA A 37 -24.74 -6.21 -1.32
N GLU A 38 -24.28 -6.76 -0.21
CA GLU A 38 -25.14 -7.41 0.80
C GLU A 38 -26.20 -6.46 1.36
N ILE A 39 -25.80 -5.23 1.74
CA ILE A 39 -26.72 -4.22 2.27
C ILE A 39 -27.76 -3.83 1.21
N VAL A 40 -27.33 -3.54 -0.02
CA VAL A 40 -28.24 -3.21 -1.12
C VAL A 40 -29.20 -4.36 -1.40
N PHE A 41 -28.72 -5.60 -1.33
CA PHE A 41 -29.55 -6.79 -1.56
C PHE A 41 -30.58 -7.00 -0.43
N LEU A 42 -30.19 -6.76 0.83
CA LEU A 42 -31.13 -6.75 1.97
C LEU A 42 -32.22 -5.70 1.80
N LEU A 43 -31.86 -4.46 1.43
CA LEU A 43 -32.83 -3.38 1.19
C LEU A 43 -33.79 -3.72 0.05
N PHE A 44 -33.29 -4.36 -1.01
CA PHE A 44 -34.11 -4.86 -2.10
C PHE A 44 -35.11 -5.92 -1.63
N ILE A 45 -34.68 -6.87 -0.79
CA ILE A 45 -35.59 -7.86 -0.20
C ILE A 45 -36.67 -7.20 0.65
N ILE A 46 -36.30 -6.24 1.51
CA ILE A 46 -37.24 -5.48 2.34
C ILE A 46 -38.31 -4.79 1.49
N GLN A 47 -37.92 -4.22 0.35
CA GLN A 47 -38.85 -3.60 -0.59
C GLN A 47 -39.84 -4.60 -1.20
N LEU A 48 -39.39 -5.83 -1.50
CA LEU A 48 -40.23 -6.87 -2.12
C LEU A 48 -41.20 -7.56 -1.15
N ILE A 49 -40.88 -7.59 0.16
CA ILE A 49 -41.69 -8.27 1.20
C ILE A 49 -43.16 -7.86 1.15
N LYS A 50 -43.45 -6.58 0.86
CA LYS A 50 -44.83 -6.07 0.86
C LYS A 50 -45.69 -6.64 -0.27
N ASN A 51 -45.09 -6.95 -1.42
CA ASN A 51 -45.84 -7.27 -2.65
C ASN A 51 -45.65 -8.72 -3.12
N CYS A 52 -44.57 -9.40 -2.73
CA CYS A 52 -44.17 -10.68 -3.32
C CYS A 52 -43.67 -11.68 -2.27
N TYR A 53 -44.48 -11.99 -1.24
CA TYR A 53 -44.08 -12.82 -0.10
C TYR A 53 -43.47 -14.19 -0.48
N THR A 54 -44.05 -14.91 -1.44
CA THR A 54 -43.56 -16.23 -1.89
C THR A 54 -42.19 -16.17 -2.59
N SER A 55 -41.89 -15.06 -3.27
CA SER A 55 -40.61 -14.88 -3.98
C SER A 55 -39.47 -14.43 -3.05
N VAL A 56 -39.77 -14.05 -1.81
CA VAL A 56 -38.77 -13.52 -0.87
C VAL A 56 -37.98 -14.61 -0.17
N LEU A 57 -38.59 -15.76 0.15
CA LEU A 57 -37.92 -16.84 0.88
C LEU A 57 -36.63 -17.32 0.20
N PRO A 58 -36.60 -17.58 -1.13
CA PRO A 58 -35.35 -17.94 -1.81
C PRO A 58 -34.29 -16.84 -1.77
N LEU A 59 -34.70 -15.56 -1.86
CA LEU A 59 -33.78 -14.42 -1.82
C LEU A 59 -33.16 -14.23 -0.43
N LEU A 60 -33.94 -14.42 0.65
CA LEU A 60 -33.42 -14.44 2.01
C LEU A 60 -32.44 -15.58 2.24
N TYR A 61 -32.76 -16.78 1.75
CA TYR A 61 -31.85 -17.92 1.82
C TYR A 61 -30.55 -17.63 1.06
N TYR A 62 -30.63 -17.02 -0.13
CA TYR A 62 -29.44 -16.62 -0.89
C TYR A 62 -28.61 -15.57 -0.13
N LEU A 63 -29.24 -14.52 0.40
CA LEU A 63 -28.53 -13.50 1.20
C LEU A 63 -27.84 -14.12 2.42
N PHE A 64 -28.52 -15.01 3.13
CA PHE A 64 -27.95 -15.70 4.29
C PHE A 64 -26.68 -16.49 3.92
N ASN A 65 -26.72 -17.25 2.82
CA ASN A 65 -25.53 -17.96 2.34
C ASN A 65 -24.41 -17.00 1.94
N LEU A 66 -24.74 -15.87 1.30
CA LEU A 66 -23.76 -14.88 0.88
C LEU A 66 -23.04 -14.25 2.08
N VAL A 67 -23.79 -13.87 3.12
CA VAL A 67 -23.23 -13.37 4.38
C VAL A 67 -22.33 -14.41 5.06
N LEU A 68 -22.72 -15.69 5.05
CA LEU A 68 -21.87 -16.77 5.59
C LEU A 68 -20.57 -16.95 4.81
N ILE A 69 -20.61 -16.85 3.48
CA ILE A 69 -19.41 -16.91 2.63
C ILE A 69 -18.52 -15.71 2.95
N THR A 70 -19.06 -14.50 2.97
CA THR A 70 -18.30 -13.28 3.33
C THR A 70 -17.68 -13.39 4.70
N ALA A 71 -18.39 -13.92 5.70
CA ALA A 71 -17.84 -14.16 7.02
C ALA A 71 -16.66 -15.12 7.00
N ARG A 72 -16.81 -16.27 6.32
CA ARG A 72 -15.75 -17.27 6.21
C ARG A 72 -14.51 -16.71 5.52
N VAL A 73 -14.71 -16.00 4.41
CA VAL A 73 -13.62 -15.44 3.61
C VAL A 73 -12.92 -14.31 4.35
N THR A 74 -13.67 -13.43 5.01
CA THR A 74 -13.08 -12.35 5.85
C THR A 74 -12.25 -12.94 6.98
N ARG A 75 -12.74 -14.00 7.66
CA ARG A 75 -11.98 -14.64 8.73
C ARG A 75 -10.70 -15.28 8.22
N ARG A 76 -10.78 -16.03 7.11
CA ARG A 76 -9.60 -16.63 6.45
C ARG A 76 -8.58 -15.55 6.10
N TYR A 77 -9.03 -14.48 5.46
CA TYR A 77 -8.20 -13.35 5.06
C TYR A 77 -7.47 -12.73 6.26
N ILE A 78 -8.17 -12.50 7.39
CA ILE A 78 -7.56 -11.95 8.61
C ILE A 78 -6.46 -12.88 9.11
N THR A 79 -6.73 -14.18 9.18
CA THR A 79 -5.75 -15.17 9.66
C THR A 79 -4.51 -15.21 8.76
N GLU A 80 -4.68 -15.34 7.45
CA GLU A 80 -3.57 -15.36 6.48
C GLU A 80 -2.74 -14.08 6.57
N ARG A 81 -3.40 -12.92 6.64
CA ARG A 81 -2.68 -11.64 6.69
C ARG A 81 -1.90 -11.44 7.99
N LEU A 82 -2.44 -11.90 9.12
CA LEU A 82 -1.72 -11.83 10.41
C LEU A 82 -0.53 -12.80 10.44
N SER A 83 -0.67 -14.01 9.87
CA SER A 83 0.45 -14.94 9.71
C SER A 83 1.58 -14.34 8.88
N TYR A 84 1.25 -13.69 7.76
CA TYR A 84 2.24 -13.00 6.93
C TYR A 84 3.01 -11.91 7.69
N VAL A 85 2.29 -11.08 8.45
CA VAL A 85 2.87 -10.02 9.29
C VAL A 85 3.86 -10.59 10.31
N ASP A 86 3.52 -11.72 10.93
CA ASP A 86 4.37 -12.41 11.91
C ASP A 86 5.62 -13.01 11.26
N GLU A 87 5.46 -13.68 10.11
CA GLU A 87 6.57 -14.34 9.39
C GLU A 87 7.58 -13.34 8.80
N HIS A 88 7.12 -12.18 8.33
CA HIS A 88 7.95 -11.17 7.67
C HIS A 88 8.39 -10.05 8.62
N GLU A 89 8.02 -10.12 9.90
CA GLU A 89 8.30 -9.09 10.91
C GLU A 89 7.97 -7.69 10.39
N THR A 90 6.82 -7.53 9.74
CA THR A 90 6.50 -6.30 8.98
C THR A 90 6.49 -5.10 9.92
N VAL A 91 7.16 -4.02 9.52
CA VAL A 91 7.25 -2.83 10.36
C VAL A 91 6.40 -1.71 9.80
N TYR A 92 5.26 -1.46 10.44
CA TYR A 92 4.30 -0.47 9.97
C TYR A 92 4.87 0.95 9.91
N ILE A 93 4.44 1.67 8.88
CA ILE A 93 4.74 3.10 8.71
C ILE A 93 3.96 3.95 9.70
N HIS A 94 2.72 3.57 9.97
CA HIS A 94 1.84 4.26 10.89
C HIS A 94 1.68 3.46 12.17
N GLU A 95 1.99 4.08 13.31
CA GLU A 95 1.83 3.44 14.63
C GLU A 95 0.36 3.09 14.93
N SER A 96 -0.59 3.77 14.28
CA SER A 96 -2.03 3.47 14.36
C SER A 96 -2.41 2.09 13.81
N ALA A 97 -1.53 1.40 13.08
CA ALA A 97 -1.76 0.04 12.62
C ALA A 97 -1.72 -1.00 13.76
N LYS A 98 -0.86 -0.79 14.77
CA LYS A 98 -0.67 -1.73 15.89
C LYS A 98 -1.96 -2.00 16.70
N PRO A 99 -2.75 -0.99 17.11
CA PRO A 99 -4.01 -1.27 17.80
C PRO A 99 -5.03 -1.98 16.90
N ILE A 100 -5.04 -1.70 15.59
CA ILE A 100 -5.93 -2.35 14.63
C ILE A 100 -5.55 -3.83 14.47
N GLU A 101 -4.25 -4.14 14.38
CA GLU A 101 -3.74 -5.50 14.36
C GLU A 101 -4.17 -6.28 15.61
N SER A 102 -3.98 -5.70 16.80
CA SER A 102 -4.40 -6.31 18.07
C SER A 102 -5.91 -6.60 18.10
N ALA A 103 -6.72 -5.67 17.61
CA ALA A 103 -8.16 -5.87 17.46
C ALA A 103 -8.47 -7.02 16.48
N LEU A 104 -7.78 -7.10 15.34
CA LEU A 104 -7.96 -8.17 14.36
C LEU A 104 -7.55 -9.55 14.93
N ARG A 105 -6.47 -9.64 15.72
CA ARG A 105 -6.08 -10.88 16.41
C ARG A 105 -7.19 -11.36 17.35
N SER A 106 -7.79 -10.44 18.09
CA SER A 106 -8.93 -10.74 18.96
C SER A 106 -10.13 -11.22 18.14
N VAL A 107 -10.47 -10.52 17.05
CA VAL A 107 -11.57 -10.86 16.13
C VAL A 107 -11.38 -12.24 15.49
N ALA A 108 -10.16 -12.60 15.08
CA ALA A 108 -9.86 -13.90 14.47
C ALA A 108 -10.09 -15.08 15.42
N SER A 109 -9.85 -14.86 16.71
CA SER A 109 -9.99 -15.88 17.77
C SER A 109 -11.44 -16.18 18.17
N LEU A 110 -12.39 -15.33 17.77
CA LEU A 110 -13.81 -15.51 18.10
C LEU A 110 -14.39 -16.79 17.47
N THR A 111 -15.39 -17.37 18.14
CA THR A 111 -16.15 -18.48 17.57
C THR A 111 -16.95 -18.00 16.35
N GLY A 112 -17.30 -18.92 15.44
CA GLY A 112 -17.95 -18.57 14.17
C GLY A 112 -19.23 -17.75 14.32
N LEU A 113 -20.03 -18.02 15.35
CA LEU A 113 -21.26 -17.25 15.63
C LEU A 113 -20.94 -15.82 16.08
N HIS A 114 -20.02 -15.63 17.02
CA HIS A 114 -19.64 -14.29 17.47
C HIS A 114 -19.03 -13.47 16.33
N PHE A 115 -18.17 -14.10 15.51
CA PHE A 115 -17.60 -13.48 14.32
C PHE A 115 -18.69 -12.98 13.36
N LEU A 116 -19.71 -13.82 13.10
CA LEU A 116 -20.83 -13.47 12.23
C LEU A 116 -21.57 -12.21 12.72
N MET A 117 -21.81 -12.09 14.02
CA MET A 117 -22.49 -10.90 14.58
C MET A 117 -21.69 -9.61 14.41
N ILE A 118 -20.36 -9.70 14.39
CA ILE A 118 -19.48 -8.54 14.25
C ILE A 118 -18.96 -8.37 12.82
N LEU A 119 -19.46 -9.13 11.85
CA LEU A 119 -18.96 -9.14 10.48
C LEU A 119 -18.82 -7.73 9.88
N PRO A 120 -19.81 -6.82 9.98
CA PRO A 120 -19.66 -5.47 9.42
C PRO A 120 -18.47 -4.71 10.03
N ALA A 121 -18.27 -4.83 11.35
CA ALA A 121 -17.15 -4.22 12.04
C ALA A 121 -15.81 -4.88 11.66
N ALA A 122 -15.78 -6.21 11.50
CA ALA A 122 -14.61 -6.96 11.08
C ALA A 122 -14.15 -6.53 9.68
N VAL A 123 -15.07 -6.34 8.73
CA VAL A 123 -14.74 -5.87 7.37
C VAL A 123 -14.17 -4.44 7.40
N ILE A 124 -14.73 -3.55 8.23
CA ILE A 124 -14.18 -2.19 8.39
C ILE A 124 -12.76 -2.24 8.96
N LEU A 125 -12.53 -3.06 9.99
CA LEU A 125 -11.19 -3.25 10.57
C LEU A 125 -10.21 -3.79 9.54
N VAL A 126 -10.62 -4.75 8.71
CA VAL A 126 -9.81 -5.29 7.60
C VAL A 126 -9.45 -4.18 6.61
N ALA A 127 -10.42 -3.39 6.15
CA ALA A 127 -10.16 -2.30 5.21
C ALA A 127 -9.19 -1.25 5.80
N LEU A 128 -9.37 -0.89 7.08
CA LEU A 128 -8.44 0.01 7.78
C LEU A 128 -7.05 -0.61 7.90
N PHE A 129 -6.95 -1.89 8.22
CA PHE A 129 -5.68 -2.58 8.34
C PHE A 129 -4.96 -2.73 6.99
N ILE A 130 -5.69 -2.98 5.90
CA ILE A 130 -5.12 -3.01 4.54
C ILE A 130 -4.47 -1.68 4.19
N LEU A 131 -5.07 -0.55 4.59
CA LEU A 131 -4.55 0.78 4.24
C LEU A 131 -3.46 1.27 5.20
N LEU A 132 -3.63 1.05 6.50
CA LEU A 132 -2.74 1.58 7.55
C LEU A 132 -1.64 0.60 7.95
N GLY A 133 -1.91 -0.71 7.87
CA GLY A 133 -1.00 -1.81 8.19
C GLY A 133 0.00 -2.11 7.08
N GLN A 134 0.43 -1.09 6.35
CA GLN A 134 1.45 -1.20 5.32
C GLN A 134 2.80 -0.77 5.88
N GLY A 135 3.85 -1.47 5.48
CA GLY A 135 5.22 -1.18 5.88
C GLY A 135 6.20 -2.15 5.25
N PRO A 136 7.50 -1.83 5.26
CA PRO A 136 8.52 -2.75 4.77
C PRO A 136 8.70 -3.94 5.71
N ASP A 137 9.03 -5.09 5.14
CA ASP A 137 9.40 -6.30 5.88
C ASP A 137 10.60 -6.05 6.79
N GLY A 138 10.69 -6.77 7.90
CA GLY A 138 11.74 -6.59 8.90
C GLY A 138 13.14 -6.69 8.30
N ILE A 139 13.38 -7.66 7.41
CA ILE A 139 14.66 -7.84 6.70
C ILE A 139 14.94 -6.64 5.79
N ILE A 140 13.98 -6.22 4.97
CA ILE A 140 14.15 -5.09 4.06
C ILE A 140 14.42 -3.81 4.86
N LYS A 141 13.69 -3.58 5.95
CA LYS A 141 13.94 -2.46 6.85
C LYS A 141 15.31 -2.56 7.50
N ALA A 142 15.72 -3.74 7.96
CA ALA A 142 17.04 -3.94 8.57
C ALA A 142 18.16 -3.61 7.59
N PHE A 143 18.05 -3.99 6.31
CA PHE A 143 19.07 -3.68 5.29
C PHE A 143 19.01 -2.23 4.78
N THR A 144 17.83 -1.63 4.72
CA THR A 144 17.64 -0.30 4.14
C THR A 144 17.79 0.81 5.17
N MET A 145 17.45 0.58 6.44
CA MET A 145 17.39 1.59 7.50
C MET A 145 18.34 1.27 8.67
N THR A 146 19.57 0.83 8.37
CA THR A 146 20.58 0.54 9.39
C THR A 146 21.08 1.78 10.13
N ALA A 147 20.96 2.98 9.57
CA ALA A 147 21.58 4.21 10.11
C ALA A 147 21.22 4.49 11.59
N ASP A 148 20.01 4.17 12.03
CA ASP A 148 19.50 4.45 13.39
C ASP A 148 19.79 3.35 14.43
N TRP A 149 20.51 2.28 14.09
CA TRP A 149 20.80 1.18 15.02
C TRP A 149 22.00 1.49 15.93
N THR A 150 21.95 1.02 17.18
CA THR A 150 22.98 1.28 18.22
C THR A 150 24.41 0.91 17.80
N PHE A 151 24.57 -0.06 16.90
CA PHE A 151 25.87 -0.49 16.35
C PHE A 151 26.17 0.06 14.95
N SER A 152 25.27 0.86 14.37
CA SER A 152 25.49 1.51 13.10
C SER A 152 26.39 2.72 13.27
N THR A 153 27.54 2.69 12.61
CA THR A 153 28.51 3.79 12.58
C THR A 153 28.20 4.83 11.50
N GLN A 154 27.06 4.71 10.79
CA GLN A 154 26.67 5.66 9.75
C GLN A 154 25.96 6.88 10.36
N ILE A 155 26.75 7.81 10.90
CA ILE A 155 26.28 9.19 11.13
C ILE A 155 25.94 9.78 9.76
N PRO A 156 24.80 10.46 9.57
CA PRO A 156 24.54 11.14 8.32
C PRO A 156 25.63 12.15 7.97
N PRO A 157 26.48 11.92 6.92
CA PRO A 157 27.42 12.95 6.50
C PRO A 157 26.68 14.23 6.08
N PRO A 158 27.36 15.39 6.10
CA PRO A 158 26.79 16.64 5.63
C PRO A 158 26.24 16.47 4.20
N PRO A 159 25.17 17.19 3.82
CA PRO A 159 24.54 17.04 2.51
C PRO A 159 25.60 17.24 1.41
N VAL A 160 25.91 16.17 0.67
CA VAL A 160 26.81 16.26 -0.47
C VAL A 160 26.02 16.94 -1.59
N GLU A 161 26.52 18.07 -2.10
CA GLU A 161 25.93 18.72 -3.27
C GLU A 161 25.96 17.74 -4.46
N TYR A 162 24.78 17.45 -4.99
CA TYR A 162 24.61 16.55 -6.13
C TYR A 162 24.08 17.31 -7.34
N GLU A 163 24.85 17.30 -8.42
CA GLU A 163 24.43 17.81 -9.72
C GLU A 163 23.74 16.70 -10.52
N GLY A 164 22.44 16.81 -10.76
CA GLY A 164 21.81 16.06 -11.86
C GLY A 164 20.32 15.75 -11.75
N HIS A 165 19.74 15.61 -10.56
CA HIS A 165 18.33 15.21 -10.42
C HIS A 165 17.60 16.09 -9.40
N TYR A 166 16.58 16.83 -9.85
CA TYR A 166 15.94 17.84 -8.99
C TYR A 166 15.38 17.26 -7.69
N LEU A 167 14.80 16.05 -7.71
CA LEU A 167 14.31 15.41 -6.47
C LEU A 167 15.44 15.07 -5.49
N CYS A 168 16.63 14.73 -6.00
CA CYS A 168 17.81 14.52 -5.15
C CYS A 168 18.32 15.86 -4.60
N THR A 169 18.34 16.91 -5.43
CA THR A 169 18.69 18.28 -5.02
C THR A 169 17.72 18.82 -3.97
N VAL A 170 16.42 18.53 -4.11
CA VAL A 170 15.38 18.91 -3.13
C VAL A 170 15.57 18.15 -1.81
N ALA A 171 15.81 16.84 -1.87
CA ALA A 171 16.04 16.03 -0.68
C ALA A 171 17.29 16.46 0.11
N ALA A 172 18.35 16.87 -0.58
CA ALA A 172 19.59 17.32 0.04
C ALA A 172 19.59 18.80 0.47
N GLY A 173 18.93 19.67 -0.31
CA GLY A 173 19.07 21.13 -0.19
C GLY A 173 17.89 21.86 0.48
N GLY A 174 16.77 21.20 0.78
CA GLY A 174 15.66 21.84 1.51
C GLY A 174 15.81 21.82 3.02
N HIS A 175 14.97 22.57 3.73
CA HIS A 175 15.01 22.59 5.20
C HIS A 175 14.62 21.21 5.75
N LYS A 176 15.43 20.67 6.68
CA LYS A 176 15.23 19.33 7.26
C LYS A 176 13.80 19.08 7.79
N LYS A 177 13.16 20.11 8.36
CA LYS A 177 11.78 20.04 8.87
C LYS A 177 10.73 19.85 7.77
N VAL A 178 11.02 20.34 6.56
CA VAL A 178 10.13 20.30 5.39
C VAL A 178 10.40 19.04 4.57
N VAL A 179 11.63 18.90 4.06
CA VAL A 179 11.99 17.84 3.10
C VAL A 179 12.25 16.48 3.75
N LYS A 180 12.40 16.45 5.08
CA LYS A 180 12.50 15.25 5.92
C LYS A 180 13.43 14.17 5.32
N PRO A 181 14.75 14.45 5.24
CA PRO A 181 15.71 13.47 4.75
C PRO A 181 15.65 12.22 5.64
N LEU A 182 15.70 11.04 5.02
CA LEU A 182 15.56 9.75 5.71
C LEU A 182 16.91 9.06 5.90
N ARG A 183 17.65 8.82 4.81
CA ARG A 183 18.92 8.07 4.83
C ARG A 183 19.80 8.45 3.65
N PHE A 184 20.96 7.80 3.54
CA PHE A 184 21.76 7.81 2.32
C PHE A 184 21.34 6.67 1.39
N GLY A 185 21.50 6.93 0.10
CA GLY A 185 21.39 5.95 -0.95
C GLY A 185 22.52 6.09 -1.95
N LYS A 186 22.60 5.16 -2.90
CA LYS A 186 23.62 5.16 -3.95
C LYS A 186 22.97 5.28 -5.33
N ARG A 187 23.46 6.21 -6.14
CA ARG A 187 23.03 6.39 -7.53
C ARG A 187 24.25 6.56 -8.43
N ARG A 188 24.42 5.67 -9.42
CA ARG A 188 25.54 5.69 -10.36
C ARG A 188 26.90 5.82 -9.67
N GLY A 189 27.08 5.13 -8.55
CA GLY A 189 28.32 5.16 -7.76
C GLY A 189 28.42 6.31 -6.75
N ALA A 190 27.62 7.37 -6.86
CA ALA A 190 27.63 8.51 -5.95
C ALA A 190 26.66 8.30 -4.76
N VAL A 191 27.04 8.83 -3.59
CA VAL A 191 26.20 8.87 -2.40
C VAL A 191 25.23 10.04 -2.51
N ILE A 192 23.95 9.79 -2.26
CA ILE A 192 22.87 10.79 -2.29
C ILE A 192 22.05 10.77 -1.01
N VAL A 193 21.49 11.92 -0.63
CA VAL A 193 20.48 12.02 0.43
C VAL A 193 19.12 11.62 -0.16
N VAL A 194 18.41 10.71 0.49
CA VAL A 194 17.08 10.26 0.06
C VAL A 194 16.02 10.64 1.07
N ASN A 195 14.84 11.02 0.57
CA ASN A 195 13.63 11.21 1.36
C ASN A 195 12.49 10.37 0.78
N ARG A 196 11.37 10.26 1.50
CA ARG A 196 10.23 9.43 1.07
C ARG A 196 9.71 9.80 -0.31
N GLN A 197 9.71 11.10 -0.65
CA GLN A 197 9.24 11.60 -1.94
C GLN A 197 10.08 11.08 -3.10
N LEU A 198 11.42 11.09 -2.97
CA LEU A 198 12.33 10.54 -3.96
C LEU A 198 12.16 9.02 -4.09
N LEU A 199 12.06 8.29 -2.97
CA LEU A 199 11.87 6.84 -2.96
C LEU A 199 10.56 6.45 -3.66
N ALA A 200 9.44 7.09 -3.31
CA ALA A 200 8.14 6.84 -3.91
C ALA A 200 8.10 7.18 -5.40
N SER A 201 8.73 8.28 -5.81
CA SER A 201 8.85 8.64 -7.24
C SER A 201 9.64 7.60 -8.02
N ASN A 202 10.75 7.10 -7.48
CA ASN A 202 11.56 6.10 -8.16
C ASN A 202 10.88 4.73 -8.20
N ALA A 203 10.22 4.33 -7.10
CA ALA A 203 9.42 3.12 -7.05
C ALA A 203 8.27 3.15 -8.08
N PHE A 204 7.61 4.30 -8.25
CA PHE A 204 6.61 4.48 -9.29
C PHE A 204 7.22 4.38 -10.70
N GLU A 205 8.37 5.03 -10.95
CA GLU A 205 9.09 4.96 -12.23
C GLU A 205 9.46 3.50 -12.57
N ASP A 206 9.96 2.75 -11.60
CA ASP A 206 10.28 1.32 -11.71
C ASP A 206 9.03 0.49 -12.06
N MET A 207 7.91 0.73 -11.36
CA MET A 207 6.65 0.01 -11.60
C MET A 207 6.11 0.24 -13.02
N ILE A 208 6.11 1.50 -13.49
CA ILE A 208 5.65 1.80 -14.86
C ILE A 208 6.63 1.28 -15.91
N MET A 209 7.93 1.22 -15.61
CA MET A 209 8.93 0.64 -16.52
C MET A 209 8.66 -0.84 -16.76
N GLU A 210 8.34 -1.59 -15.69
CA GLU A 210 7.99 -3.01 -15.76
C GLU A 210 6.65 -3.27 -16.45
N ARG A 211 5.62 -2.51 -16.10
CA ARG A 211 4.23 -2.81 -16.51
C ARG A 211 3.77 -2.10 -17.77
N ALA A 212 4.33 -0.92 -18.04
CA ALA A 212 3.89 -0.04 -19.12
C ALA A 212 5.09 0.70 -19.77
N PRO A 213 6.04 -0.01 -20.41
CA PRO A 213 7.30 0.57 -20.89
C PRO A 213 7.11 1.72 -21.89
N LYS A 214 6.04 1.70 -22.69
CA LYS A 214 5.70 2.81 -23.59
C LYS A 214 5.29 4.07 -22.81
N PHE A 215 4.49 3.91 -21.77
CA PHE A 215 4.09 5.01 -20.88
C PHE A 215 5.30 5.53 -20.09
N HIS A 216 6.15 4.65 -19.57
CA HIS A 216 7.41 5.02 -18.95
C HIS A 216 8.27 5.90 -19.86
N LYS A 217 8.46 5.54 -21.14
CA LYS A 217 9.20 6.37 -22.11
C LYS A 217 8.59 7.77 -22.29
N ALA A 218 7.26 7.87 -22.31
CA ALA A 218 6.57 9.16 -22.42
C ALA A 218 6.79 10.03 -21.16
N VAL A 219 6.64 9.44 -19.97
CA VAL A 219 6.91 10.11 -18.68
C VAL A 219 8.37 10.55 -18.61
N ARG A 220 9.31 9.69 -19.03
CA ARG A 220 10.74 10.00 -19.09
C ARG A 220 11.03 11.16 -20.03
N GLY A 221 10.42 11.18 -21.22
CA GLY A 221 10.56 12.28 -22.16
C GLY A 221 10.03 13.61 -21.62
N PHE A 222 8.89 13.59 -20.90
CA PHE A 222 8.38 14.77 -20.20
C PHE A 222 9.35 15.22 -19.09
N TYR A 223 9.86 14.27 -18.31
CA TYR A 223 10.82 14.53 -17.23
C TYR A 223 12.11 15.18 -17.75
N ASP A 224 12.73 14.63 -18.79
CA ASP A 224 13.98 15.14 -19.32
C ASP A 224 13.80 16.54 -19.94
N LYS A 225 12.60 16.83 -20.47
CA LYS A 225 12.25 18.15 -21.04
C LYS A 225 11.98 19.22 -19.99
N TYR A 226 11.28 18.90 -18.90
CA TYR A 226 10.81 19.89 -17.92
C TYR A 226 11.51 19.80 -16.56
N GLY A 227 11.82 18.60 -16.07
CA GLY A 227 12.40 18.38 -14.74
C GLY A 227 13.90 18.71 -14.63
N TYR A 228 14.69 18.33 -15.63
CA TYR A 228 16.14 18.57 -15.63
C TYR A 228 16.50 20.07 -15.69
N PRO A 229 15.84 20.91 -16.50
CA PRO A 229 16.06 22.36 -16.43
C PRO A 229 15.69 22.96 -15.08
N VAL A 230 14.62 22.49 -14.43
CA VAL A 230 14.19 22.97 -13.11
C VAL A 230 15.25 22.69 -12.05
N SER A 231 15.94 21.54 -12.09
CA SER A 231 16.98 21.20 -11.11
C SER A 231 18.09 22.25 -11.01
N LYS A 232 18.47 22.83 -12.16
CA LYS A 232 19.55 23.84 -12.25
C LYS A 232 19.18 25.19 -11.61
N HIS A 233 17.89 25.42 -11.36
CA HIS A 233 17.39 26.67 -10.77
C HIS A 233 17.13 26.55 -9.26
N ILE A 234 17.24 25.34 -8.70
CA ILE A 234 17.11 25.05 -7.26
C ILE A 234 18.47 25.31 -6.60
N THR A 235 18.75 26.59 -6.32
CA THR A 235 20.01 27.04 -5.74
C THR A 235 19.89 27.49 -4.28
N THR A 236 18.68 27.51 -3.72
CA THR A 236 18.42 27.96 -2.35
C THR A 236 17.46 27.02 -1.63
N GLU A 237 17.60 26.94 -0.30
CA GLU A 237 16.76 26.05 0.53
C GLU A 237 15.27 26.36 0.39
N LYS A 238 14.90 27.64 0.32
CA LYS A 238 13.50 28.06 0.10
C LYS A 238 12.94 27.57 -1.24
N ARG A 239 13.75 27.57 -2.29
CA ARG A 239 13.33 27.05 -3.60
C ARG A 239 13.15 25.54 -3.55
N ALA A 240 14.06 24.83 -2.88
CA ALA A 240 13.94 23.38 -2.67
C ALA A 240 12.64 23.03 -1.92
N ASP A 241 12.29 23.78 -0.87
CA ASP A 241 11.04 23.59 -0.13
C ASP A 241 9.78 23.84 -0.98
N ILE A 242 9.79 24.88 -1.81
CA ILE A 242 8.68 25.17 -2.73
C ILE A 242 8.50 24.02 -3.72
N VAL A 243 9.59 23.54 -4.34
CA VAL A 243 9.52 22.39 -5.26
C VAL A 243 9.03 21.15 -4.52
N TYR A 244 9.50 20.91 -3.29
CA TYR A 244 9.03 19.80 -2.47
C TYR A 244 7.51 19.84 -2.24
N LEU A 245 6.97 21.01 -1.88
CA LEU A 245 5.54 21.23 -1.65
C LEU A 245 4.74 21.01 -2.94
N ILE A 246 5.18 21.56 -4.07
CA ILE A 246 4.54 21.38 -5.39
C ILE A 246 4.53 19.91 -5.80
N MET A 247 5.55 19.15 -5.43
CA MET A 247 5.65 17.71 -5.73
C MET A 247 4.81 16.83 -4.80
N LYS A 248 4.26 17.35 -3.68
CA LYS A 248 3.46 16.52 -2.75
C LYS A 248 2.18 15.93 -3.35
N PRO A 249 1.37 16.69 -4.10
CA PRO A 249 0.24 16.11 -4.83
C PRO A 249 0.65 14.96 -5.76
N LEU A 250 1.80 15.11 -6.40
CA LEU A 250 2.32 14.09 -7.31
C LEU A 250 2.86 12.87 -6.55
N GLU A 251 3.47 13.07 -5.37
CA GLU A 251 3.82 11.96 -4.46
C GLU A 251 2.58 11.17 -4.04
N TRP A 252 1.47 11.84 -3.70
CA TRP A 252 0.22 11.14 -3.37
C TRP A 252 -0.30 10.32 -4.55
N LEU A 253 -0.20 10.86 -5.77
CA LEU A 253 -0.54 10.10 -6.98
C LEU A 253 0.37 8.87 -7.16
N PHE A 254 1.68 9.03 -6.94
CA PHE A 254 2.63 7.91 -7.03
C PHE A 254 2.32 6.81 -6.01
N ILE A 255 2.06 7.17 -4.75
CA ILE A 255 1.67 6.23 -3.70
C ILE A 255 0.34 5.56 -4.07
N LEU A 256 -0.65 6.33 -4.55
CA LEU A 256 -1.94 5.79 -4.97
C LEU A 256 -1.75 4.73 -6.07
N CYS A 257 -0.94 5.03 -7.09
CA CYS A 257 -0.63 4.07 -8.14
C CYS A 257 0.08 2.83 -7.59
N LEU A 258 1.09 3.01 -6.72
CA LEU A 258 1.80 1.90 -6.09
C LEU A 258 0.84 1.01 -5.28
N TYR A 259 -0.02 1.59 -4.45
CA TYR A 259 -1.00 0.82 -3.65
C TYR A 259 -2.13 0.22 -4.50
N THR A 260 -2.32 0.68 -5.73
CA THR A 260 -3.33 0.15 -6.66
C THR A 260 -2.79 -1.00 -7.50
N PHE A 261 -1.51 -0.98 -7.82
CA PHE A 261 -0.93 -1.90 -8.78
C PHE A 261 0.12 -2.83 -8.14
N ASP A 262 0.86 -2.39 -7.14
CA ASP A 262 1.90 -3.16 -6.46
C ASP A 262 1.35 -3.95 -5.27
N THR A 263 1.78 -5.20 -5.13
CA THR A 263 1.39 -6.09 -4.01
C THR A 263 2.09 -5.70 -2.72
N HIS A 264 3.35 -5.28 -2.80
CA HIS A 264 4.17 -4.88 -1.65
C HIS A 264 4.75 -3.47 -1.88
N PRO A 265 3.89 -2.43 -1.93
CA PRO A 265 4.31 -1.09 -2.34
C PRO A 265 5.42 -0.53 -1.43
N GLU A 266 5.35 -0.80 -0.12
CA GLU A 266 6.30 -0.25 0.84
C GLU A 266 7.65 -0.99 0.85
N ASN A 267 7.68 -2.29 0.53
CA ASN A 267 8.92 -3.01 0.23
C ASN A 267 9.61 -2.38 -0.99
N ARG A 268 8.85 -2.18 -2.07
CA ARG A 268 9.36 -1.56 -3.30
C ARG A 268 9.86 -0.13 -3.08
N ILE A 269 9.21 0.65 -2.22
CA ILE A 269 9.66 2.00 -1.86
C ILE A 269 10.95 1.93 -1.03
N ALA A 270 11.00 1.06 -0.01
CA ALA A 270 12.11 1.01 0.93
C ALA A 270 13.45 0.64 0.29
N VAL A 271 13.45 -0.27 -0.69
CA VAL A 271 14.66 -0.72 -1.39
C VAL A 271 15.26 0.30 -2.34
N GLN A 272 14.53 1.37 -2.69
CA GLN A 272 15.04 2.33 -3.67
C GLN A 272 16.36 2.95 -3.19
N TYR A 273 17.36 2.95 -4.07
CA TYR A 273 18.71 3.46 -3.78
C TYR A 273 19.44 2.76 -2.62
N SER A 274 19.04 1.55 -2.19
CA SER A 274 19.83 0.73 -1.28
C SER A 274 20.76 -0.24 -2.04
N ASP A 275 21.69 -0.85 -1.32
CA ASP A 275 22.53 -1.94 -1.84
C ASP A 275 21.80 -3.31 -1.81
N TYR A 276 20.56 -3.35 -1.33
CA TYR A 276 19.72 -4.56 -1.32
C TYR A 276 19.33 -4.91 -2.76
N LYS A 277 19.70 -6.10 -3.24
CA LYS A 277 19.46 -6.45 -4.65
C LYS A 277 17.98 -6.76 -4.88
N LYS A 278 17.46 -6.24 -5.99
CA LYS A 278 16.09 -6.50 -6.46
C LYS A 278 15.81 -7.99 -6.73
N SER A 279 16.84 -8.78 -7.06
CA SER A 279 16.74 -10.25 -7.18
C SER A 279 16.32 -10.93 -5.88
N ASP A 280 16.72 -10.36 -4.75
CA ASP A 280 16.55 -10.98 -3.44
C ASP A 280 15.12 -10.74 -2.92
N MET A 281 14.46 -9.66 -3.38
CA MET A 281 13.01 -9.46 -3.19
C MET A 281 12.19 -10.51 -3.95
N VAL A 282 12.50 -10.76 -5.22
CA VAL A 282 11.74 -11.74 -6.05
C VAL A 282 11.91 -13.16 -5.49
N GLN A 283 13.06 -13.47 -4.89
CA GLN A 283 13.32 -14.76 -4.26
C GLN A 283 12.60 -14.93 -2.90
N GLN A 284 12.29 -13.83 -2.21
CA GLN A 284 11.36 -13.81 -1.08
C GLN A 284 9.91 -14.00 -1.55
N GLU A 285 9.47 -13.24 -2.55
CA GLU A 285 8.12 -13.34 -3.11
C GLU A 285 7.81 -14.74 -3.69
N GLY A 286 8.81 -15.41 -4.29
CA GLY A 286 8.69 -16.76 -4.83
C GLY A 286 8.73 -17.90 -3.80
N ARG A 287 9.02 -17.62 -2.52
CA ARG A 287 8.88 -18.60 -1.42
C ARG A 287 7.49 -18.56 -0.77
N ALA A 288 6.69 -17.55 -1.08
CA ALA A 288 5.33 -17.35 -0.58
C ALA A 288 4.23 -17.85 -1.55
N MET A 289 4.61 -18.36 -2.73
CA MET A 289 3.74 -19.13 -3.65
C MET A 289 4.00 -20.63 -3.51
#